data_AF-A0A818WDM0-F1
#
_entry.id   AF-A0A818WDM0-F1
#
_cell.length_a   1.000
_cell.length_b   1.000
_cell.length_c   1.000
_cell.angle_alpha   90.00
_cell.angle_beta   90.00
_cell.angle_gamma   90.00
#
_symmetry.space_group_name_H-M   'P 1'
#
loop_
_entity.id
_entity.type
_entity.pdbx_description
1 polymer ?
#
loop_
_entity_poly.entity_id
_entity_poly.type
_entity_poly.pdbx_seq_one_letter_code
_entity_poly.pdbx_strand_id
1 'polypeptide(L)'
;MTSGTPYIKGLYYPINERPKGIKKDEIVKLIRQASQLILEGFSLPVNPLNNLAPDGQLFVEMCEKDKEFCSSVTTRTTDRDFTFLEFWIEDFVHKYRQWQLGGFVDNGRNLSCAFNRSLLHELRKKYGIKQNKSDQ
;
A
#
# COMPACT_ATOMS: atom_id res chain seq x y z
N MET A 1 4.20 25.61 9.68
CA MET A 1 3.04 25.13 8.90
C MET A 1 3.17 23.63 8.76
N THR A 2 2.40 22.85 9.52
CA THR A 2 2.36 21.38 9.39
C THR A 2 0.95 21.00 9.00
N SER A 3 0.70 21.00 7.68
CA SER A 3 -0.53 20.53 7.05
C SER A 3 -0.58 19.01 7.11
N GLY A 4 -0.93 18.48 8.28
CA GLY A 4 -1.38 17.09 8.42
C GLY A 4 -2.87 17.00 8.11
N THR A 5 -3.28 15.91 7.46
CA THR A 5 -4.66 15.62 7.09
C THR A 5 -5.58 15.66 8.32
N PRO A 6 -6.69 16.43 8.33
CA PRO A 6 -7.54 16.62 9.51
C PRO A 6 -8.03 15.32 10.17
N TYR A 7 -8.17 14.26 9.38
CA TYR A 7 -8.68 12.96 9.84
C TYR A 7 -7.69 12.21 10.75
N ILE A 8 -6.38 12.44 10.61
CA ILE A 8 -5.36 11.82 11.48
C ILE A 8 -5.43 12.39 12.90
N LYS A 9 -5.86 13.65 13.07
CA LYS A 9 -6.09 14.23 14.41
C LYS A 9 -7.18 13.49 15.20
N GLY A 10 -8.07 12.76 14.53
CA GLY A 10 -9.08 11.91 15.18
C GLY A 10 -8.47 10.78 16.03
N LEU A 11 -7.29 10.26 15.65
CA LEU A 11 -6.56 9.27 16.45
C LEU A 11 -5.79 9.90 17.62
N TYR A 12 -5.47 11.20 17.51
CA TYR A 12 -4.68 11.97 18.47
C TYR A 12 -5.50 13.01 19.24
N TYR A 13 -6.82 12.82 19.40
CA TYR A 13 -7.62 13.74 20.22
C TYR A 13 -6.95 13.93 21.58
N PRO A 14 -6.73 15.19 22.02
CA PRO A 14 -6.19 15.46 23.34
C PRO A 14 -7.05 14.72 24.37
N ILE A 15 -6.41 14.03 25.31
CA ILE A 15 -7.11 13.15 26.27
C ILE A 15 -8.23 13.88 27.03
N ASN A 16 -8.06 15.18 27.23
CA ASN A 16 -9.02 16.09 27.90
C ASN A 16 -10.27 16.41 27.05
N GLU A 17 -10.27 16.11 25.76
CA GLU A 17 -11.40 16.35 24.85
C GLU A 17 -12.25 15.11 24.63
N ARG A 18 -11.73 13.92 24.89
CA ARG A 18 -12.44 12.64 24.76
C ARG A 18 -13.72 12.55 25.62
N PRO A 19 -13.78 13.05 26.88
CA PRO A 19 -15.01 13.00 27.67
C PRO A 19 -16.07 14.02 27.23
N LYS A 20 -15.74 14.98 26.34
CA LYS A 20 -16.71 15.98 25.83
C LYS A 20 -17.74 15.37 24.88
N GLY A 21 -17.62 14.08 24.56
CA GLY A 21 -18.56 13.33 23.76
C GLY A 21 -18.53 13.68 22.28
N ILE A 22 -19.28 12.91 21.50
CA ILE A 22 -19.45 13.15 20.07
C ILE A 22 -20.47 14.28 19.88
N LYS A 23 -20.05 15.37 19.22
CA LYS A 23 -20.97 16.45 18.83
C LYS A 23 -21.73 16.03 17.57
N LYS A 24 -23.00 15.64 17.74
CA LYS A 24 -23.87 15.16 16.66
C LYS A 24 -23.82 16.07 15.42
N ASP A 25 -23.93 17.37 15.62
CA ASP A 25 -23.98 18.34 14.51
C ASP A 25 -22.66 18.41 13.74
N GLU A 26 -21.52 18.27 14.42
CA GLU A 26 -20.20 18.22 13.77
C GLU A 26 -20.02 16.95 12.94
N ILE A 27 -20.49 15.80 13.44
CA ILE A 27 -20.47 14.55 12.66
C ILE A 27 -21.38 14.65 11.44
N VAL A 28 -22.61 15.17 11.60
CA VAL A 28 -23.53 15.36 10.47
C VAL A 28 -22.92 16.28 9.41
N LYS A 29 -22.22 17.34 9.83
CA LYS A 29 -21.49 18.24 8.93
C LYS A 29 -20.38 17.52 8.16
N LEU A 30 -19.57 16.70 8.84
CA LEU A 30 -18.51 15.90 8.20
C LEU A 30 -19.07 14.88 7.21
N ILE A 31 -20.18 14.21 7.55
CA ILE A 31 -20.85 13.26 6.66
C ILE A 31 -21.34 13.98 5.40
N ARG A 32 -22.01 15.13 5.55
CA ARG A 32 -22.47 15.93 4.40
C ARG A 32 -21.31 16.38 3.51
N GLN A 33 -20.20 16.83 4.10
CA GLN A 33 -18.99 17.19 3.36
C GLN A 33 -18.43 15.98 2.59
N ALA A 34 -18.34 14.81 3.22
CA ALA A 34 -17.89 13.60 2.54
C ALA A 34 -18.83 13.20 1.39
N SER A 35 -20.15 13.26 1.59
CA SER A 35 -21.13 13.02 0.53
C SER A 35 -20.98 14.00 -0.63
N GLN A 36 -20.75 15.28 -0.35
CA GLN A 36 -20.54 16.29 -1.38
C GLN A 36 -19.26 16.00 -2.19
N LEU A 37 -18.15 15.65 -1.52
CA LEU A 37 -16.90 15.27 -2.18
C LEU A 37 -17.04 14.01 -3.05
N ILE A 38 -17.93 13.08 -2.68
CA ILE A 38 -18.23 11.90 -3.49
C ILE A 38 -19.07 12.28 -4.72
N LEU A 39 -20.07 13.14 -4.55
CA LEU A 39 -21.01 13.53 -5.61
C LEU A 39 -20.38 14.47 -6.65
N GLU A 40 -19.66 15.49 -6.18
CA GLU A 40 -19.02 16.50 -7.03
C GLU A 40 -17.66 16.02 -7.57
N GLY A 41 -17.14 14.94 -7.00
CA GLY A 41 -15.74 14.57 -7.11
C GLY A 41 -14.86 15.52 -6.29
N PHE A 42 -13.63 15.10 -6.06
CA PHE A 42 -12.62 15.93 -5.43
C PHE A 42 -11.38 15.93 -6.31
N SER A 43 -10.75 17.09 -6.47
CA SER A 43 -9.47 17.17 -7.17
C SER A 43 -8.40 16.56 -6.26
N LEU A 44 -7.73 15.54 -6.78
CA LEU A 44 -6.50 15.06 -6.15
C LEU A 44 -5.45 16.17 -6.32
N PRO A 45 -4.94 16.75 -5.22
CA PRO A 45 -4.07 17.93 -5.29
C PRO A 45 -2.75 17.64 -6.01
N VAL A 46 -2.38 16.37 -6.12
CA VAL A 46 -1.22 15.88 -6.86
C VAL A 46 -1.65 14.60 -7.59
N ASN A 47 -1.15 14.40 -8.82
CA ASN A 47 -1.33 13.14 -9.53
C ASN A 47 -0.78 11.99 -8.64
N PRO A 48 -1.56 10.93 -8.38
CA PRO A 48 -1.13 9.83 -7.51
C PRO A 48 0.23 9.26 -7.89
N LEU A 49 0.54 9.13 -9.19
CA LEU A 49 1.82 8.60 -9.68
C LEU A 49 3.02 9.49 -9.32
N ASN A 50 2.79 10.80 -9.18
CA ASN A 50 3.84 11.78 -8.88
C ASN A 50 4.11 11.94 -7.38
N ASN A 51 3.26 11.38 -6.51
CA ASN A 51 3.38 11.47 -5.06
C ASN A 51 3.62 10.11 -4.38
N LEU A 52 4.06 9.11 -5.13
CA LEU A 52 4.46 7.82 -4.57
C LEU A 52 5.86 7.90 -3.99
N ALA A 53 6.06 7.24 -2.86
CA ALA A 53 7.40 6.91 -2.37
C ALA A 53 8.14 6.01 -3.38
N PRO A 54 9.48 5.93 -3.34
CA PRO A 54 10.27 5.11 -4.25
C PRO A 54 9.77 3.66 -4.37
N ASP A 55 9.37 3.04 -3.25
CA ASP A 55 8.82 1.69 -3.19
C ASP A 55 7.52 1.57 -4.00
N GLY A 56 6.65 2.56 -3.92
CA GLY A 56 5.40 2.62 -4.70
C GLY A 56 5.65 2.89 -6.18
N GLN A 57 6.60 3.76 -6.52
CA GLN A 57 7.00 4.01 -7.91
C GLN A 57 7.56 2.75 -8.56
N LEU A 58 8.43 2.03 -7.84
CA LEU A 58 8.96 0.74 -8.28
C LEU A 58 7.83 -0.25 -8.53
N PHE A 59 6.90 -0.38 -7.59
CA PHE A 59 5.81 -1.35 -7.67
C PHE A 59 4.92 -1.10 -8.89
N VAL A 60 4.60 0.17 -9.17
CA VAL A 60 3.84 0.55 -10.38
C VAL A 60 4.60 0.17 -11.64
N GLU A 61 5.88 0.53 -11.75
CA GLU A 61 6.69 0.20 -12.94
C GLU A 61 6.88 -1.32 -13.11
N MET A 62 6.96 -2.07 -12.01
CA MET A 62 6.95 -3.53 -12.03
C MET A 62 5.64 -4.06 -12.63
N CYS A 63 4.49 -3.56 -12.20
CA CYS A 63 3.17 -3.92 -12.74
C CYS A 63 3.06 -3.58 -14.25
N GLU A 64 3.63 -2.46 -14.66
CA GLU A 64 3.62 -2.02 -16.06
C GLU A 64 4.43 -2.98 -16.96
N LYS A 65 5.59 -3.43 -16.48
CA LYS A 65 6.55 -4.26 -17.23
C LYS A 65 6.31 -5.77 -17.11
N ASP A 66 5.80 -6.24 -15.98
CA ASP A 66 5.51 -7.64 -15.70
C ASP A 66 3.99 -7.82 -15.49
N LYS A 67 3.28 -8.16 -16.58
CA LYS A 67 1.81 -8.30 -16.57
C LYS A 67 1.33 -9.49 -15.74
N GLU A 68 2.14 -10.54 -15.65
CA GLU A 68 1.81 -11.71 -14.83
C GLU A 68 1.88 -11.35 -13.36
N PHE A 69 2.97 -10.70 -12.93
CA PHE A 69 3.07 -10.12 -11.60
C PHE A 69 1.89 -9.18 -11.32
N CYS A 70 1.61 -8.24 -12.24
CA CYS A 70 0.53 -7.27 -12.09
C CYS A 70 -0.82 -7.96 -11.85
N SER A 71 -1.14 -9.00 -12.62
CA SER A 71 -2.34 -9.80 -12.44
C SER A 71 -2.36 -10.51 -11.09
N SER A 72 -1.22 -11.06 -10.64
CA SER A 72 -1.13 -11.79 -9.36
C SER A 72 -1.43 -10.91 -8.14
N VAL A 73 -1.09 -9.62 -8.21
CA VAL A 73 -1.23 -8.68 -7.09
C VAL A 73 -2.42 -7.73 -7.19
N THR A 74 -3.23 -7.80 -8.26
CA THR A 74 -4.40 -6.93 -8.45
C THR A 74 -5.69 -7.68 -8.75
N THR A 75 -5.61 -8.91 -9.26
CA THR A 75 -6.80 -9.65 -9.70
C THR A 75 -7.14 -10.74 -8.70
N ARG A 76 -8.33 -10.64 -8.10
CA ARG A 76 -8.91 -11.71 -7.29
C ARG A 76 -9.61 -12.72 -8.19
N THR A 77 -9.19 -13.97 -8.12
CA THR A 77 -9.82 -15.08 -8.83
C THR A 77 -10.06 -16.25 -7.87
N THR A 78 -10.98 -17.15 -8.19
CA THR A 78 -11.33 -18.30 -7.34
C THR A 78 -10.26 -19.39 -7.33
N ASP A 79 -9.37 -19.37 -8.31
CA ASP A 79 -8.30 -20.34 -8.57
C ASP A 79 -6.92 -19.89 -8.05
N ARG A 80 -6.80 -18.65 -7.55
CA ARG A 80 -5.55 -18.11 -7.00
C ARG A 80 -5.62 -17.90 -5.49
N ASP A 81 -4.55 -18.28 -4.81
CA ASP A 81 -4.41 -18.06 -3.37
C ASP A 81 -4.38 -16.55 -3.06
N PHE A 82 -5.08 -16.15 -1.99
CA PHE A 82 -5.19 -14.75 -1.58
C PHE A 82 -3.87 -14.20 -1.03
N THR A 83 -2.90 -15.06 -0.73
CA THR A 83 -1.58 -14.71 -0.21
C THR A 83 -0.81 -13.71 -1.08
N PHE A 84 -1.11 -13.65 -2.37
CA PHE A 84 -0.46 -12.73 -3.31
C PHE A 84 -1.13 -11.35 -3.37
N LEU A 85 -2.34 -11.21 -2.81
CA LEU A 85 -3.10 -9.96 -2.74
C LEU A 85 -3.03 -9.33 -1.34
N GLU A 86 -2.87 -10.15 -0.30
CA GLU A 86 -2.72 -9.70 1.08
C GLU A 86 -1.26 -9.46 1.44
N PHE A 87 -0.70 -8.34 0.97
CA PHE A 87 0.68 -7.97 1.27
C PHE A 87 0.87 -6.46 1.37
N TRP A 88 1.92 -6.07 2.08
CA TRP A 88 2.43 -4.70 2.04
C TRP A 88 3.42 -4.56 0.89
N ILE A 89 3.38 -3.46 0.13
CA ILE A 89 4.27 -3.25 -1.02
C ILE A 89 5.73 -3.44 -0.63
N GLU A 90 6.09 -3.02 0.58
CA GLU A 90 7.40 -3.16 1.18
C GLU A 90 7.83 -4.64 1.28
N ASP A 91 6.92 -5.57 1.57
CA ASP A 91 7.23 -7.00 1.63
C ASP A 91 7.70 -7.51 0.25
N PHE A 92 7.08 -7.05 -0.82
CA PHE A 92 7.52 -7.38 -2.18
C PHE A 92 8.86 -6.70 -2.52
N VAL A 93 8.93 -5.38 -2.36
CA VAL A 93 10.09 -4.55 -2.71
C VAL A 93 11.35 -5.06 -2.00
N HIS A 94 11.23 -5.39 -0.72
CA HIS A 94 12.33 -5.86 0.11
C HIS A 94 12.48 -7.39 0.14
N LYS A 95 11.62 -8.12 -0.58
CA LYS A 95 11.61 -9.59 -0.72
C LYS A 95 11.44 -10.32 0.61
N TYR A 96 10.52 -9.87 1.46
CA TYR A 96 10.14 -10.58 2.69
C TYR A 96 9.10 -11.68 2.43
N ARG A 97 9.04 -12.65 3.35
CA ARG A 97 8.02 -13.72 3.38
C ARG A 97 7.89 -14.45 2.03
N GLN A 98 6.70 -14.50 1.44
CA GLN A 98 6.40 -15.22 0.20
C GLN A 98 7.19 -14.72 -1.02
N TRP A 99 7.82 -13.54 -0.93
CA TRP A 99 8.62 -12.91 -1.99
C TRP A 99 10.12 -13.27 -1.92
N GLN A 100 10.57 -13.90 -0.82
CA GLN A 100 11.96 -14.33 -0.65
C GLN A 100 12.29 -15.53 -1.54
N LEU A 101 13.57 -15.85 -1.68
CA LEU A 101 13.98 -17.06 -2.40
C LEU A 101 13.56 -18.30 -1.60
N GLY A 102 12.82 -19.22 -2.21
CA GLY A 102 12.32 -20.43 -1.53
C GLY A 102 10.95 -20.27 -0.84
N GLY A 103 10.39 -19.06 -0.83
CA GLY A 103 9.06 -18.79 -0.25
C GLY A 103 9.06 -18.73 1.27
N PHE A 104 7.86 -18.71 1.86
CA PHE A 104 7.62 -18.70 3.30
C PHE A 104 6.67 -19.83 3.67
N VAL A 105 6.96 -20.52 4.78
CA VAL A 105 6.07 -21.58 5.27
C VAL A 105 5.07 -20.99 6.25
N ASP A 106 3.79 -21.05 5.87
CA ASP A 106 2.68 -20.71 6.75
C ASP A 106 1.78 -21.93 6.97
N ASN A 107 1.55 -22.31 8.22
CA ASN A 107 0.73 -23.48 8.59
C ASN A 107 1.09 -24.77 7.82
N GLY A 108 2.39 -25.00 7.56
CA GLY A 108 2.89 -26.18 6.84
C GLY A 108 2.77 -26.12 5.32
N ARG A 109 2.25 -25.03 4.75
CA ARG A 109 2.21 -24.79 3.31
C ARG A 109 3.35 -23.86 2.91
N ASN A 110 4.09 -24.21 1.86
CA ASN A 110 5.10 -23.31 1.30
C ASN A 110 4.43 -22.34 0.32
N LEU A 111 4.51 -21.05 0.63
CA LEU A 111 3.95 -19.94 -0.14
C LEU A 111 5.10 -19.23 -0.85
N SER A 112 5.13 -19.33 -2.17
CA SER A 112 6.15 -18.67 -3.00
C SER A 112 5.47 -17.96 -4.16
N CYS A 113 5.77 -16.68 -4.34
CA CYS A 113 5.30 -15.92 -5.48
C CYS A 113 6.27 -16.04 -6.66
N ALA A 114 5.74 -16.25 -7.86
CA ALA A 114 6.49 -16.08 -9.09
C ALA A 114 6.46 -14.61 -9.51
N PHE A 115 7.63 -14.04 -9.83
CA PHE A 115 7.78 -12.70 -10.39
C PHE A 115 9.17 -12.55 -11.00
N ASN A 116 9.35 -11.56 -11.87
CA ASN A 116 10.66 -11.29 -12.47
C ASN A 116 11.64 -10.67 -11.45
N ARG A 117 12.45 -11.52 -10.80
CA ARG A 117 13.46 -11.10 -9.81
C ARG A 117 14.56 -10.21 -10.40
N SER A 118 14.95 -10.44 -11.65
CA SER A 118 15.96 -9.61 -12.33
C SER A 118 15.44 -8.19 -12.55
N LEU A 119 14.19 -8.07 -13.01
CA LEU A 119 13.52 -6.78 -13.15
C LEU A 119 13.40 -6.06 -11.81
N LEU A 120 12.98 -6.76 -10.74
CA LEU A 120 12.93 -6.17 -9.40
C LEU A 120 14.31 -5.62 -8.97
N HIS A 121 15.39 -6.35 -9.24
CA HIS A 121 16.74 -5.91 -8.92
C HIS A 121 17.15 -4.64 -9.69
N GLU A 122 16.84 -4.58 -10.99
CA GLU A 122 17.08 -3.40 -11.82
C GLU A 122 16.30 -2.18 -11.32
N LEU A 123 15.02 -2.37 -11.01
CA LEU A 123 14.19 -1.27 -10.52
C LEU A 123 14.62 -0.81 -9.12
N ARG A 124 15.04 -1.71 -8.21
CA ARG A 124 15.57 -1.32 -6.90
C ARG A 124 16.81 -0.44 -7.04
N LYS A 125 17.70 -0.75 -8.00
CA LYS A 125 18.84 0.11 -8.33
C LYS A 125 18.38 1.47 -8.85
N LYS A 126 17.43 1.50 -9.79
CA LYS A 126 16.87 2.73 -10.36
C LYS A 126 16.30 3.66 -9.28
N TYR A 127 15.58 3.12 -8.32
CA TYR A 127 14.90 3.87 -7.26
C TYR A 127 15.72 4.03 -5.96
N GLY A 128 16.99 3.60 -5.94
CA GLY A 128 17.88 3.78 -4.79
C GLY A 128 17.53 2.93 -3.56
N ILE A 129 16.80 1.82 -3.75
CA ILE A 129 16.32 0.95 -2.67
C ILE A 129 17.41 -0.07 -2.32
N LYS A 130 18.03 0.09 -1.14
CA LYS A 130 19.13 -0.78 -0.67
C LYS A 130 18.66 -2.23 -0.49
N GLN A 131 19.51 -3.18 -0.83
CA GLN A 131 19.31 -4.60 -0.48
C GLN A 131 19.69 -4.83 0.98
N ASN A 132 18.88 -5.59 1.70
CA ASN A 132 19.28 -6.13 2.98
C ASN A 132 20.34 -7.21 2.75
N LYS A 133 21.40 -7.18 3.54
CA LYS A 133 22.60 -8.03 3.40
C LYS A 133 22.35 -9.54 3.63
N SER A 134 21.12 -9.94 3.94
CA SER A 134 20.75 -11.34 4.21
C SER A 134 20.50 -12.20 2.96
N ASP A 135 20.64 -11.63 1.76
CA ASP A 135 20.36 -12.30 0.48
C ASP A 135 21.62 -12.73 -0.30
N GLN A 136 22.78 -12.90 0.36
CA GLN A 136 23.99 -13.51 -0.22
C GLN A 136 24.21 -14.91 0.34
#